data_AF-A0A2V8S0G2-F1
#
_entry.id   AF-A0A2V8S0G2-F1
#
_cell.length_a   1.000
_cell.length_b   1.000
_cell.length_c   1.000
_cell.angle_alpha   90.00
_cell.angle_beta   90.00
_cell.angle_gamma   90.00
#
_symmetry.space_group_name_H-M   'P 1'
#
loop_
_entity.id
_entity.type
_entity.pdbx_description
1 polymer ?
#
loop_
_entity_poly.entity_id
_entity_poly.type
_entity_poly.pdbx_seq_one_letter_code
_entity_poly.pdbx_strand_id
1 'polypeptide(L)'
;MAILVGALGSALVLGSLLIFLNSSRTYYQKVDPASVEGKAKVTEDKFFRENGQVKTEQAKGKFEGVDTNTYHVWQNTDPSAGQVGKYLIDQSGKPVYFVDPGINGVIKKDDEGRELERYDAPKATLMSYIIKGVLGQNLPWGLVILGAMLAVVLEVSGVPSLAFAVGIYLPISTSAPIFAGGIVRYAVDRYLKRKLASKNLTEEQIIAETDKSNGVLLASGYIAGGAIAGILIAVFAVVPWLKKLQVGFEDWATESNPFFKGPLEDPLALIPFIGLAVVLYLVGREIWLKGRGANDGEFADATEVRERDL
;
A
#
# COMPACT_ATOMS: atom_id res chain seq x y z
N MET A 1 -3.14 -21.85 13.60
CA MET A 1 -3.98 -22.20 12.44
C MET A 1 -4.64 -20.99 11.77
N ALA A 2 -5.34 -20.11 12.50
CA ALA A 2 -6.02 -18.94 11.91
C ALA A 2 -5.11 -17.99 11.11
N ILE A 3 -3.90 -17.70 11.59
CA ILE A 3 -2.93 -16.85 10.87
C ILE A 3 -2.50 -17.49 9.54
N LEU A 4 -2.34 -18.81 9.51
CA LEU A 4 -1.86 -19.54 8.33
C LEU A 4 -2.97 -19.63 7.27
N VAL A 5 -4.21 -19.88 7.69
CA VAL A 5 -5.40 -19.82 6.82
C VAL A 5 -5.64 -18.41 6.31
N GLY A 6 -5.51 -17.39 7.16
CA GLY A 6 -5.66 -15.98 6.78
C GLY A 6 -4.59 -15.53 5.79
N ALA A 7 -3.32 -15.88 6.04
CA ALA A 7 -2.21 -15.57 5.14
C ALA A 7 -2.37 -16.27 3.79
N LEU A 8 -2.76 -17.55 3.77
CA LEU A 8 -2.97 -18.30 2.54
C LEU A 8 -4.17 -17.78 1.74
N GLY A 9 -5.28 -17.47 2.43
CA GLY A 9 -6.45 -16.84 1.82
C GLY A 9 -6.12 -15.47 1.22
N SER A 10 -5.38 -14.63 1.95
CA SER A 10 -4.92 -13.33 1.43
C SER A 10 -3.97 -13.48 0.25
N ALA A 11 -3.06 -14.45 0.27
CA ALA A 11 -2.12 -14.69 -0.82
C ALA A 11 -2.84 -15.14 -2.10
N LEU A 12 -3.85 -16.00 -1.99
CA LEU A 12 -4.66 -16.43 -3.13
C LEU A 12 -5.45 -15.25 -3.71
N VAL A 13 -6.18 -14.50 -2.88
CA VAL A 13 -7.01 -13.38 -3.33
C VAL A 13 -6.16 -12.27 -3.95
N LEU A 14 -5.10 -11.83 -3.25
CA LEU A 14 -4.23 -10.78 -3.75
C LEU A 14 -3.40 -11.25 -4.95
N GLY A 15 -2.90 -12.49 -4.94
CA GLY A 15 -2.13 -13.05 -6.05
C GLY A 15 -2.96 -13.10 -7.34
N SER A 16 -4.18 -13.65 -7.26
CA SER A 16 -5.10 -13.69 -8.41
C SER A 16 -5.48 -12.28 -8.88
N LEU A 17 -5.75 -11.36 -7.95
CA LEU A 17 -6.07 -9.98 -8.30
C LEU A 17 -4.90 -9.28 -9.00
N LEU A 18 -3.66 -9.46 -8.51
CA LEU A 18 -2.47 -8.87 -9.13
C LEU A 18 -2.23 -9.43 -10.53
N ILE A 19 -2.40 -10.73 -10.75
CA ILE A 19 -2.28 -11.34 -12.07
C ILE A 19 -3.37 -10.78 -13.01
N PHE A 20 -4.60 -10.65 -12.53
CA PHE A 20 -5.71 -10.10 -13.30
C PHE A 20 -5.49 -8.63 -13.67
N LEU A 21 -5.12 -7.78 -12.71
CA LEU A 21 -4.83 -6.36 -12.94
C LEU A 21 -3.64 -6.17 -13.89
N ASN A 22 -2.60 -6.99 -13.74
CA ASN A 22 -1.43 -6.88 -14.60
C ASN A 22 -1.73 -7.34 -16.02
N SER A 23 -2.39 -8.49 -16.20
CA SER A 23 -2.68 -9.06 -17.52
C SER A 23 -3.72 -8.25 -18.31
N SER A 24 -4.73 -7.68 -17.64
CA SER A 24 -5.77 -6.86 -18.30
C SER A 24 -5.27 -5.52 -18.82
N ARG A 25 -4.16 -4.99 -18.29
CA ARG A 25 -3.59 -3.69 -18.65
C ARG A 25 -2.15 -3.76 -19.17
N THR A 26 -1.70 -4.93 -19.61
CA THR A 26 -0.38 -5.07 -20.26
C THR A 26 -0.44 -4.46 -21.66
N TYR A 27 0.50 -3.57 -21.96
CA TYR A 27 0.64 -2.92 -23.27
C TYR A 27 1.84 -3.50 -24.01
N TYR A 28 1.67 -3.75 -25.31
CA TYR A 28 2.74 -4.22 -26.19
C TYR A 28 3.12 -3.06 -27.10
N GLN A 29 4.38 -2.63 -27.06
CA GLN A 29 4.91 -1.61 -27.96
C GLN A 29 5.89 -2.25 -28.94
N LYS A 30 5.82 -1.89 -30.23
CA LYS A 30 6.83 -2.33 -31.21
C LYS A 30 8.14 -1.60 -30.95
N VAL A 31 9.22 -2.36 -30.85
CA VAL A 31 10.58 -1.81 -30.66
C VAL A 31 11.03 -1.22 -32.00
N ASP A 32 11.45 0.05 -31.99
CA ASP A 32 12.03 0.68 -33.17
C ASP A 32 13.38 0.01 -33.50
N PRO A 33 13.57 -0.54 -34.72
CA PRO A 33 14.83 -1.16 -35.13
C PRO A 33 16.07 -0.24 -35.01
N ALA A 34 15.89 1.08 -35.00
CA ALA A 34 16.97 2.06 -34.86
C ALA A 34 17.36 2.34 -33.39
N SER A 35 16.51 1.97 -32.44
CA SER A 35 16.72 2.17 -31.00
C SER A 35 17.87 1.30 -30.46
N VAL A 36 18.38 1.65 -29.28
CA VAL A 36 19.41 0.86 -28.57
C VAL A 36 18.93 -0.58 -28.35
N GLU A 37 17.64 -0.73 -28.04
CA GLU A 37 16.96 -2.01 -27.83
C GLU A 37 16.87 -2.82 -29.13
N GLY A 38 16.46 -2.20 -30.24
CA GLY A 38 16.34 -2.85 -31.55
C GLY A 38 17.69 -3.33 -32.14
N LYS A 39 18.80 -2.75 -31.68
CA LYS A 39 20.17 -3.16 -32.06
C LYS A 39 20.72 -4.28 -31.18
N ALA A 40 20.08 -4.59 -30.06
CA ALA A 40 20.51 -5.68 -29.19
C ALA A 40 20.29 -7.03 -29.90
N LYS A 41 21.37 -7.80 -30.06
CA LYS A 41 21.30 -9.19 -30.52
C LYS A 41 21.34 -10.09 -29.29
N VAL A 42 20.23 -10.76 -29.02
CA VAL A 42 20.07 -11.61 -27.84
C VAL A 42 20.28 -13.05 -28.27
N THR A 43 21.27 -13.70 -27.66
CA THR A 43 21.58 -15.10 -27.91
C THR A 43 20.76 -16.02 -26.98
N GLU A 44 20.64 -17.30 -27.32
CA GLU A 44 19.76 -18.26 -26.62
C GLU A 44 20.09 -18.47 -25.13
N ASP A 45 21.29 -18.10 -24.69
CA ASP A 45 21.73 -18.12 -23.28
C ASP A 45 20.96 -17.13 -22.40
N LYS A 46 20.48 -16.03 -23.00
CA LYS A 46 19.72 -14.98 -22.31
C LYS A 46 18.21 -15.17 -22.38
N PHE A 47 17.72 -16.20 -23.07
CA PHE A 47 16.29 -16.48 -23.13
C PHE A 47 15.78 -16.94 -21.77
N PHE A 48 14.65 -16.39 -21.35
CA PHE A 48 14.04 -16.72 -20.08
C PHE A 48 13.56 -18.18 -20.10
N ARG A 49 13.96 -18.96 -19.09
CA ARG A 49 13.58 -20.36 -18.94
C ARG A 49 12.67 -20.54 -17.74
N GLU A 50 11.53 -21.18 -17.94
CA GLU A 50 10.60 -21.56 -16.88
C GLU A 50 10.58 -23.09 -16.81
N ASN A 51 10.89 -23.66 -15.64
CA ASN A 51 11.01 -25.11 -15.44
C ASN A 51 11.99 -25.82 -16.42
N GLY A 52 13.06 -25.11 -16.83
CA GLY A 52 14.08 -25.65 -17.74
C GLY A 52 13.76 -25.56 -19.24
N GLN A 53 12.57 -25.08 -19.61
CA GLN A 53 12.18 -24.86 -21.01
C GLN A 53 12.20 -23.37 -21.36
N VAL A 54 12.57 -23.03 -22.61
CA VAL A 54 12.54 -21.65 -23.09
C VAL A 54 11.09 -21.16 -23.13
N LYS A 55 10.81 -20.10 -22.39
CA LYS A 55 9.47 -19.52 -22.34
C LYS A 55 9.19 -18.81 -23.65
N THR A 56 8.07 -19.15 -24.25
CA THR A 56 7.57 -18.51 -25.46
C THR A 56 6.21 -17.88 -25.21
N GLU A 57 5.94 -16.77 -25.88
CA GLU A 57 4.72 -15.99 -25.71
C GLU A 57 4.32 -15.32 -27.02
N GLN A 58 3.02 -15.15 -27.24
CA GLN A 58 2.47 -14.39 -28.36
C GLN A 58 2.16 -12.96 -27.93
N ALA A 59 2.23 -12.02 -28.86
CA ALA A 59 1.79 -10.65 -28.60
C ALA A 59 0.28 -10.61 -28.36
N LYS A 60 -0.18 -9.89 -27.34
CA LYS A 60 -1.61 -9.77 -26.96
C LYS A 60 -2.11 -8.33 -27.12
N GLY A 61 -3.38 -8.09 -26.85
CA GLY A 61 -3.97 -6.74 -26.94
C GLY A 61 -4.21 -6.30 -28.38
N LYS A 62 -3.69 -5.15 -28.79
CA LYS A 62 -3.86 -4.63 -30.18
C LYS A 62 -3.29 -5.56 -31.27
N PHE A 63 -2.41 -6.49 -30.91
CA PHE A 63 -1.79 -7.44 -31.84
C PHE A 63 -2.41 -8.84 -31.76
N GLU A 64 -3.37 -9.06 -30.86
CA GLU A 64 -4.04 -10.34 -30.69
C GLU A 64 -4.88 -10.66 -31.95
N GLY A 65 -4.55 -11.75 -32.64
CA GLY A 65 -5.17 -12.15 -33.91
C GLY A 65 -4.59 -11.46 -35.16
N VAL A 66 -3.74 -10.44 -35.01
CA VAL A 66 -3.00 -9.80 -36.11
C VAL A 66 -1.63 -10.45 -36.29
N ASP A 67 -0.97 -10.78 -35.18
CA ASP A 67 0.33 -11.45 -35.14
C ASP A 67 0.17 -12.81 -34.45
N THR A 68 0.22 -13.89 -35.23
CA THR A 68 0.13 -15.27 -34.73
C THR A 68 1.49 -15.89 -34.45
N ASN A 69 2.58 -15.12 -34.59
CA ASN A 69 3.92 -15.63 -34.34
C ASN A 69 4.18 -15.82 -32.85
N THR A 70 4.94 -16.86 -32.55
CA THR A 70 5.39 -17.19 -31.21
C THR A 70 6.80 -16.64 -31.01
N TYR A 71 6.99 -15.84 -29.96
CA TYR A 71 8.25 -15.16 -29.66
C TYR A 71 8.91 -15.75 -28.41
N HIS A 72 10.24 -15.67 -28.35
CA HIS A 72 10.99 -16.00 -27.14
C HIS A 72 10.96 -14.84 -26.14
N VAL A 73 10.87 -15.15 -24.85
CA VAL A 73 10.85 -14.12 -23.81
C VAL A 73 12.27 -13.82 -23.34
N TRP A 74 12.63 -12.54 -23.30
CA TRP A 74 13.84 -12.06 -22.63
C TRP A 74 13.49 -11.04 -21.57
N GLN A 75 14.12 -11.16 -20.41
CA GLN A 75 14.06 -10.16 -19.36
C GLN A 75 15.37 -9.38 -19.40
N ASN A 76 15.33 -8.18 -19.97
CA ASN A 76 16.48 -7.31 -19.97
C ASN A 76 16.70 -6.78 -18.55
N THR A 77 17.82 -7.16 -17.94
CA THR A 77 18.29 -6.65 -16.65
C THR A 77 19.44 -5.66 -16.80
N ASP A 78 19.98 -5.47 -18.01
CA ASP A 78 21.09 -4.57 -18.29
C ASP A 78 20.57 -3.21 -18.79
N PRO A 79 20.76 -2.13 -18.03
CA PRO A 79 20.36 -0.78 -18.45
C PRO A 79 21.06 -0.30 -19.72
N SER A 80 22.23 -0.87 -20.07
CA SER A 80 23.02 -0.49 -21.25
C SER A 80 22.41 -1.04 -22.54
N ALA A 81 21.65 -2.14 -22.45
CA ALA A 81 20.97 -2.77 -23.57
C ALA A 81 19.59 -2.15 -23.88
N GLY A 82 19.20 -1.09 -23.15
CA GLY A 82 17.92 -0.40 -23.29
C GLY A 82 17.08 -0.43 -22.02
N GLN A 83 15.78 -0.11 -22.16
CA GLN A 83 14.86 -0.09 -21.03
C GLN A 83 14.81 -1.47 -20.35
N VAL A 84 15.07 -1.51 -19.03
CA VAL A 84 14.97 -2.74 -18.22
C VAL A 84 13.51 -3.19 -18.19
N GLY A 85 13.26 -4.42 -18.62
CA GLY A 85 11.90 -4.96 -18.71
C GLY A 85 11.82 -6.20 -19.60
N LYS A 86 10.59 -6.62 -19.91
CA LYS A 86 10.32 -7.83 -20.68
C LYS A 86 10.22 -7.51 -22.18
N TYR A 87 10.92 -8.29 -22.99
CA TYR A 87 10.88 -8.19 -24.45
C TYR A 87 10.48 -9.53 -25.08
N LEU A 88 9.80 -9.46 -26.21
CA LEU A 88 9.54 -10.57 -27.11
C LEU A 88 10.53 -10.54 -28.26
N ILE A 89 11.24 -11.65 -28.45
CA ILE A 89 12.33 -11.80 -29.42
C ILE A 89 11.91 -12.76 -30.52
N ASP A 90 12.21 -12.39 -31.76
CA ASP A 90 12.02 -13.26 -32.92
C ASP A 90 13.01 -14.46 -32.95
N GLN A 91 12.82 -15.36 -33.91
CA GLN A 91 13.73 -16.50 -34.13
C GLN A 91 15.15 -16.08 -34.56
N SER A 92 15.33 -14.82 -34.97
CA SER A 92 16.64 -14.26 -35.36
C SER A 92 17.41 -13.66 -34.17
N GLY A 93 16.82 -13.66 -32.97
CA GLY A 93 17.44 -13.10 -31.76
C GLY A 93 17.27 -11.58 -31.63
N LYS A 94 16.32 -10.97 -32.35
CA LYS A 94 16.04 -9.52 -32.29
C LYS A 94 14.76 -9.22 -31.48
N PRO A 95 14.77 -8.22 -30.58
CA PRO A 95 13.58 -7.81 -29.86
C PRO A 95 12.61 -7.09 -30.80
N VAL A 96 11.37 -7.58 -30.86
CA VAL A 96 10.29 -7.05 -31.72
C VAL A 96 9.28 -6.26 -30.91
N TYR A 97 8.93 -6.75 -29.71
CA TYR A 97 7.97 -6.08 -28.83
C TYR A 97 8.56 -5.87 -27.44
N PHE A 98 8.32 -4.69 -26.88
CA PHE A 98 8.47 -4.42 -25.46
C PHE A 98 7.13 -4.66 -24.77
N VAL A 99 7.12 -5.49 -23.73
CA VAL A 99 5.93 -5.87 -22.97
C VAL A 99 5.91 -5.06 -21.69
N ASP A 100 5.08 -4.02 -21.67
CA ASP A 100 4.99 -3.09 -20.56
C ASP A 100 3.82 -3.45 -19.63
N PRO A 101 4.07 -3.88 -18.38
CA PRO A 101 3.04 -4.39 -17.47
C PRO A 101 2.02 -3.32 -17.06
N GLY A 102 0.81 -3.76 -16.69
CA GLY A 102 -0.24 -2.87 -16.18
C GLY A 102 0.12 -2.22 -14.84
N ILE A 103 0.90 -2.93 -14.02
CA ILE A 103 1.41 -2.44 -12.73
C ILE A 103 2.83 -1.89 -12.92
N ASN A 104 3.09 -0.64 -12.52
CA ASN A 104 4.37 0.05 -12.71
C ASN A 104 4.86 0.10 -14.17
N GLY A 105 3.94 0.13 -15.14
CA GLY A 105 4.28 0.31 -16.55
C GLY A 105 4.92 1.68 -16.82
N VAL A 106 5.91 1.72 -17.72
CA VAL A 106 6.66 2.95 -18.04
C VAL A 106 6.03 3.76 -19.15
N ILE A 107 5.20 3.14 -20.00
CA ILE A 107 4.54 3.78 -21.13
C ILE A 107 3.18 4.32 -20.67
N LYS A 108 3.06 5.64 -20.58
CA LYS A 108 1.82 6.31 -20.14
C LYS A 108 0.85 6.63 -21.28
N LYS A 109 1.33 6.66 -22.52
CA LYS A 109 0.53 6.99 -23.70
C LYS A 109 0.77 5.95 -24.79
N ASP A 110 -0.29 5.56 -25.49
CA ASP A 110 -0.19 4.68 -26.64
C ASP A 110 0.38 5.42 -27.87
N ASP A 111 0.65 4.66 -28.94
CA ASP A 111 1.21 5.21 -30.17
C ASP A 111 0.25 6.17 -30.91
N GLU A 112 -1.01 6.25 -30.47
CA GLU A 112 -2.06 7.16 -30.97
C GLU A 112 -2.27 8.37 -30.03
N GLY A 113 -1.50 8.48 -28.95
CA GLY A 113 -1.55 9.57 -27.97
C GLY A 113 -2.62 9.42 -26.87
N ARG A 114 -3.33 8.29 -26.80
CA ARG A 114 -4.32 7.99 -25.75
C ARG A 114 -3.63 7.61 -24.45
N GLU A 115 -4.16 8.08 -23.32
CA GLU A 115 -3.63 7.74 -22.00
C GLU A 115 -3.95 6.28 -21.64
N LEU A 116 -2.93 5.57 -21.16
CA LEU A 116 -3.06 4.21 -20.68
C LEU A 116 -3.30 4.22 -19.17
N GLU A 117 -4.38 3.58 -18.72
CA GLU A 117 -4.62 3.40 -17.29
C GLU A 117 -3.60 2.40 -16.71
N ARG A 118 -2.73 2.90 -15.83
CA ARG A 118 -1.69 2.11 -15.15
C ARG A 118 -1.91 2.12 -13.63
N TYR A 119 -1.48 1.04 -13.00
CA TYR A 119 -1.50 0.91 -11.55
C TYR A 119 -0.11 1.19 -11.00
N ASP A 120 0.07 2.35 -10.38
CA ASP A 120 1.33 2.67 -9.72
C ASP A 120 1.40 1.94 -8.37
N ALA A 121 2.53 1.28 -8.14
CA ALA A 121 2.90 0.65 -6.88
C ALA A 121 4.14 1.37 -6.32
N PRO A 122 3.96 2.50 -5.59
CA PRO A 122 5.06 3.40 -5.22
C PRO A 122 6.20 2.73 -4.46
N LYS A 123 5.87 1.77 -3.58
CA LYS A 123 6.86 0.97 -2.84
C LYS A 123 7.73 0.16 -3.79
N ALA A 124 7.13 -0.48 -4.79
CA ALA A 124 7.86 -1.27 -5.78
C ALA A 124 8.68 -0.37 -6.73
N THR A 125 8.18 0.82 -7.07
CA THR A 125 8.91 1.81 -7.88
C THR A 125 10.19 2.26 -7.18
N LEU A 126 10.11 2.57 -5.87
CA LEU A 126 11.28 2.92 -5.08
C LEU A 126 12.32 1.79 -5.06
N MET A 127 11.89 0.55 -4.80
CA MET A 127 12.80 -0.61 -4.83
C MET A 127 13.43 -0.80 -6.21
N SER A 128 12.68 -0.54 -7.29
CA SER A 128 13.21 -0.62 -8.65
C SER A 128 14.32 0.40 -8.90
N TYR A 129 14.20 1.64 -8.36
CA TYR A 129 15.26 2.64 -8.47
C TYR A 129 16.51 2.25 -7.69
N ILE A 130 16.34 1.66 -6.50
CA ILE A 130 17.46 1.14 -5.70
C ILE A 130 18.19 0.04 -6.48
N ILE A 131 17.46 -0.95 -7.00
CA ILE A 131 18.04 -2.07 -7.76
C ILE A 131 18.76 -1.54 -9.02
N LYS A 132 18.11 -0.67 -9.81
CA LYS A 132 18.72 -0.05 -11.00
C LYS A 132 19.98 0.74 -10.64
N GLY A 133 19.94 1.50 -9.55
CA GLY A 133 21.08 2.28 -9.07
C GLY A 133 22.26 1.43 -8.60
N VAL A 134 21.99 0.30 -7.92
CA VAL A 134 23.01 -0.66 -7.48
C VAL A 134 23.59 -1.43 -8.68
N LEU A 135 22.73 -1.97 -9.54
CA LEU A 135 23.14 -2.79 -10.69
C LEU A 135 23.86 -1.97 -11.76
N GLY A 136 23.43 -0.72 -11.98
CA GLY A 136 24.06 0.22 -12.90
C GLY A 136 25.18 1.06 -12.28
N GLN A 137 25.59 0.80 -11.03
CA GLN A 137 26.60 1.54 -10.27
C GLN A 137 26.44 3.08 -10.23
N ASN A 138 25.24 3.59 -10.55
CA ASN A 138 24.91 5.01 -10.64
C ASN A 138 24.05 5.50 -9.47
N LEU A 139 24.23 4.90 -8.28
CA LEU A 139 23.47 5.31 -7.11
C LEU A 139 24.01 6.67 -6.60
N PRO A 140 23.15 7.66 -6.33
CA PRO A 140 23.58 8.95 -5.78
C PRO A 140 23.99 8.79 -4.31
N TRP A 141 25.19 8.27 -4.06
CA TRP A 141 25.72 7.97 -2.72
C TRP A 141 25.71 9.18 -1.79
N GLY A 142 25.84 10.40 -2.32
CA GLY A 142 25.70 11.64 -1.55
C GLY A 142 24.33 11.75 -0.85
N LEU A 143 23.24 11.40 -1.55
CA LEU A 143 21.88 11.42 -0.98
C LEU A 143 21.68 10.29 0.05
N VAL A 144 22.29 9.12 -0.18
CA VAL A 144 22.22 7.98 0.74
C VAL A 144 22.93 8.30 2.05
N ILE A 145 24.15 8.81 1.98
CA ILE A 145 24.94 9.19 3.16
C ILE A 145 24.25 10.35 3.91
N LEU A 146 23.70 11.32 3.19
CA LEU A 146 22.90 12.41 3.79
C LEU A 146 21.71 11.84 4.59
N GLY A 147 20.96 10.92 4.00
CA GLY A 147 19.84 10.26 4.68
C GLY A 147 20.28 9.48 5.92
N ALA A 148 21.40 8.75 5.83
CA ALA A 148 21.98 8.03 6.97
C ALA A 148 22.40 8.97 8.10
N MET A 149 23.06 10.09 7.78
CA MET A 149 23.45 11.10 8.76
C MET A 149 22.23 11.76 9.42
N LEU A 150 21.18 12.07 8.64
CA LEU A 150 19.93 12.60 9.19
C LEU A 150 19.25 11.60 10.13
N ALA A 151 19.23 10.31 9.78
CA ALA A 151 18.70 9.26 10.65
C ALA A 151 19.46 9.19 11.97
N VAL A 152 20.80 9.25 11.94
CA VAL A 152 21.63 9.28 13.16
C VAL A 152 21.33 10.51 14.01
N VAL A 153 21.23 11.70 13.41
CA VAL A 153 20.91 12.93 14.15
C VAL A 153 19.54 12.84 14.82
N LEU A 154 18.54 12.28 14.13
CA LEU A 154 17.19 12.09 14.68
C LEU A 154 17.19 11.08 15.84
N GLU A 155 17.89 9.96 15.67
CA GLU A 155 17.96 8.90 16.68
C GLU A 155 18.67 9.40 17.95
N VAL A 156 19.77 10.16 17.80
CA VAL A 156 20.47 10.81 18.94
C VAL A 156 19.60 11.90 19.59
N SER A 157 18.70 12.53 18.83
CA SER A 157 17.75 13.52 19.35
C SER A 157 16.51 12.87 20.01
N GLY A 158 16.44 11.54 20.07
CA GLY A 158 15.29 10.80 20.62
C GLY A 158 14.03 10.86 19.74
N VAL A 159 14.17 11.27 18.46
CA VAL A 159 13.07 11.29 17.49
C VAL A 159 13.16 10.02 16.63
N PRO A 160 12.12 9.16 16.60
CA PRO A 160 12.14 7.96 15.77
C PRO A 160 12.32 8.30 14.29
N SER A 161 13.49 7.98 13.75
CA SER A 161 13.89 8.30 12.37
C SER A 161 12.92 7.72 11.32
N LEU A 162 12.37 6.52 11.58
CA LEU A 162 11.38 5.86 10.73
C LEU A 162 10.08 6.65 10.62
N ALA A 163 9.52 7.12 11.74
CA ALA A 163 8.26 7.86 11.76
C ALA A 163 8.41 9.21 11.04
N PHE A 164 9.56 9.87 11.23
CA PHE A 164 9.89 11.11 10.55
C PHE A 164 9.99 10.94 9.02
N ALA A 165 10.71 9.91 8.56
CA ALA A 165 10.87 9.64 7.14
C ALA A 165 9.53 9.33 6.45
N VAL A 166 8.67 8.54 7.11
CA VAL A 166 7.31 8.27 6.62
C VAL A 166 6.46 9.54 6.60
N GLY A 167 6.60 10.41 7.61
CA GLY A 167 5.87 11.67 7.71
C GLY A 167 6.16 12.64 6.56
N ILE A 168 7.43 12.77 6.16
CA ILE A 168 7.84 13.61 5.01
C ILE A 168 7.32 13.05 3.68
N TYR A 169 7.14 11.73 3.60
CA TYR A 169 6.66 11.07 2.38
C TYR A 169 5.16 11.30 2.12
N LEU A 170 4.38 11.64 3.15
CA LEU A 170 2.93 11.74 3.06
C LEU A 170 2.46 13.20 2.80
N PRO A 171 1.47 13.41 1.90
CA PRO A 171 0.85 14.71 1.71
C PRO A 171 0.33 15.32 3.02
N ILE A 172 0.37 16.64 3.14
CA ILE A 172 -0.10 17.31 4.37
C ILE A 172 -1.58 17.03 4.67
N SER A 173 -2.38 16.81 3.63
CA SER A 173 -3.80 16.44 3.74
C SER A 173 -4.02 15.07 4.38
N THR A 174 -3.10 14.11 4.21
CA THR A 174 -3.18 12.80 4.88
C THR A 174 -2.46 12.78 6.21
N SER A 175 -1.40 13.59 6.37
CA SER A 175 -0.66 13.72 7.63
C SER A 175 -1.44 14.48 8.71
N ALA A 176 -2.27 15.47 8.36
CA ALA A 176 -3.08 16.24 9.31
C ALA A 176 -4.04 15.38 10.17
N PRO A 177 -4.87 14.48 9.62
CA PRO A 177 -5.73 13.63 10.45
C PRO A 177 -4.94 12.62 11.29
N ILE A 178 -3.79 12.13 10.80
CA ILE A 178 -2.88 11.28 11.57
C ILE A 178 -2.34 12.05 12.78
N PHE A 179 -1.92 13.30 12.58
CA PHE A 179 -1.45 14.17 13.64
C PHE A 179 -2.53 14.46 14.69
N ALA A 180 -3.76 14.77 14.26
CA ALA A 180 -4.89 14.96 15.16
C ALA A 180 -5.20 13.69 15.98
N GLY A 181 -5.16 12.51 15.36
CA GLY A 181 -5.26 11.23 16.06
C GLY A 181 -4.13 11.03 17.09
N GLY A 182 -2.91 11.46 16.76
CA GLY A 182 -1.76 11.48 17.67
C GLY A 182 -1.98 12.39 18.89
N ILE A 183 -2.60 13.56 18.70
CA ILE A 183 -2.99 14.46 19.81
C ILE A 183 -4.01 13.78 20.72
N VAL A 184 -5.04 13.13 20.16
CA VAL A 184 -6.04 12.40 20.93
C VAL A 184 -5.37 11.28 21.74
N ARG A 185 -4.49 10.49 21.11
CA ARG A 185 -3.72 9.44 21.78
C ARG A 185 -2.86 10.00 22.91
N TYR A 186 -2.11 11.06 22.66
CA TYR A 186 -1.29 11.73 23.67
C TYR A 186 -2.13 12.19 24.88
N ALA A 187 -3.30 12.76 24.63
CA ALA A 187 -4.21 13.23 25.68
C ALA A 187 -4.80 12.07 26.50
N VAL A 188 -5.13 10.95 25.84
CA VAL A 188 -5.60 9.71 26.50
C VAL A 188 -4.49 9.08 27.33
N ASP A 189 -3.28 8.93 26.76
CA ASP A 189 -2.13 8.34 27.45
C ASP A 189 -1.74 9.16 28.67
N ARG A 190 -1.76 10.50 28.56
CA ARG A 190 -1.49 11.39 29.69
C ARG A 190 -2.48 11.18 30.84
N TYR A 191 -3.74 10.91 30.53
CA TYR A 191 -4.77 10.61 31.52
C TYR A 191 -4.58 9.21 32.12
N LEU A 192 -4.36 8.19 31.30
CA LEU A 192 -4.18 6.81 31.75
C LEU A 192 -2.91 6.66 32.60
N LYS A 193 -1.79 7.30 32.23
CA LYS A 193 -0.57 7.34 33.05
C LYS A 193 -0.81 7.94 34.44
N ARG A 194 -1.64 8.99 34.56
CA ARG A 194 -1.99 9.57 35.87
C ARG A 194 -2.86 8.64 36.71
N LYS A 195 -3.77 7.89 36.08
CA LYS A 195 -4.63 6.90 36.74
C LYS A 195 -3.83 5.69 37.22
N LEU A 196 -2.84 5.25 36.43
CA LEU A 196 -1.98 4.11 36.72
C LEU A 196 -0.79 4.46 37.65
N ALA A 197 -0.54 5.75 37.91
CA ALA A 197 0.54 6.20 38.80
C ALA A 197 0.44 5.69 40.24
N SER A 198 -0.74 5.24 40.67
CA SER A 198 -0.96 4.60 41.98
C SER A 198 -0.63 3.10 42.00
N LYS A 199 -0.43 2.48 40.84
CA LYS A 199 0.08 1.11 40.72
C LYS A 199 1.61 1.18 40.52
N ASN A 200 2.38 0.45 41.33
CA ASN A 200 3.85 0.33 41.17
C ASN A 200 4.22 -0.50 39.92
N LEU A 201 3.85 -0.01 38.74
CA LEU A 201 4.12 -0.65 37.45
C LEU A 201 5.38 -0.04 36.83
N THR A 202 6.13 -0.83 36.08
CA THR A 202 7.24 -0.31 35.26
C THR A 202 6.69 0.49 34.07
N GLU A 203 7.50 1.38 33.49
CA GLU A 203 7.10 2.20 32.34
C GLU A 203 6.61 1.32 31.16
N GLU A 204 7.25 0.18 30.94
CA GLU A 204 6.87 -0.81 29.92
C GLU A 204 5.49 -1.43 30.19
N GLN A 205 5.19 -1.74 31.46
CA GLN A 205 3.88 -2.27 31.86
C GLN A 205 2.78 -1.22 31.70
N ILE A 206 3.08 0.05 31.98
CA ILE A 206 2.13 1.16 31.80
C ILE A 206 1.80 1.35 30.31
N ILE A 207 2.79 1.25 29.42
CA ILE A 207 2.57 1.33 27.96
C ILE A 207 1.72 0.15 27.49
N ALA A 208 2.06 -1.08 27.89
CA ALA A 208 1.29 -2.27 27.52
C ALA A 208 -0.17 -2.22 28.00
N GLU A 209 -0.41 -1.69 29.20
CA GLU A 209 -1.77 -1.53 29.73
C GLU A 209 -2.55 -0.44 28.98
N THR A 210 -1.86 0.64 28.59
CA THR A 210 -2.42 1.72 27.78
C THR A 210 -2.76 1.27 26.35
N ASP A 211 -1.99 0.34 25.79
CA ASP A 211 -2.23 -0.28 24.48
C ASP A 211 -3.44 -1.24 24.49
N LYS A 212 -3.77 -1.81 25.65
CA LYS A 212 -5.00 -2.61 25.83
C LYS A 212 -6.25 -1.77 26.08
N SER A 213 -6.15 -0.44 26.04
CA SER A 213 -7.29 0.43 26.33
C SER A 213 -8.42 0.28 25.30
N ASN A 214 -9.66 0.46 25.76
CA ASN A 214 -10.86 0.42 24.91
C ASN A 214 -10.78 1.42 23.74
N GLY A 215 -10.05 2.53 23.91
CA GLY A 215 -9.82 3.51 22.84
C GLY A 215 -9.02 2.94 21.67
N VAL A 216 -7.98 2.12 21.94
CA VAL A 216 -7.19 1.44 20.89
C VAL A 216 -8.01 0.37 20.18
N LEU A 217 -8.82 -0.37 20.94
CA LEU A 217 -9.71 -1.38 20.37
C LEU A 217 -10.77 -0.75 19.45
N LEU A 218 -11.38 0.37 19.87
CA LEU A 218 -12.34 1.09 19.04
C LEU A 218 -11.67 1.68 17.79
N ALA A 219 -10.48 2.27 17.93
CA ALA A 219 -9.73 2.82 16.80
C ALA A 219 -9.36 1.74 15.76
N SER A 220 -8.91 0.57 16.20
CA SER A 220 -8.63 -0.55 15.28
C SER A 220 -9.90 -1.07 14.61
N GLY A 221 -11.03 -1.07 15.32
CA GLY A 221 -12.37 -1.32 14.77
C GLY A 221 -12.76 -0.31 13.67
N TYR A 222 -12.50 0.99 13.87
CA TYR A 222 -12.75 2.02 12.85
C TYR A 222 -11.86 1.87 11.63
N ILE A 223 -10.59 1.46 11.79
CA ILE A 223 -9.70 1.17 10.66
C ILE A 223 -10.27 0.01 9.82
N ALA A 224 -10.67 -1.09 10.47
CA ALA A 224 -11.26 -2.24 9.78
C ALA A 224 -12.60 -1.90 9.12
N GLY A 225 -13.48 -1.18 9.82
CA GLY A 225 -14.76 -0.71 9.29
C GLY A 225 -14.60 0.22 8.09
N GLY A 226 -13.63 1.15 8.16
CA GLY A 226 -13.30 2.06 7.05
C GLY A 226 -12.81 1.31 5.81
N ALA A 227 -11.98 0.27 5.98
CA ALA A 227 -11.54 -0.57 4.87
C ALA A 227 -12.72 -1.32 4.20
N ILE A 228 -13.62 -1.89 5.01
CA ILE A 228 -14.82 -2.59 4.50
C ILE A 228 -15.75 -1.59 3.79
N ALA A 229 -15.99 -0.41 4.36
CA ALA A 229 -16.79 0.64 3.73
C ALA A 229 -16.19 1.10 2.40
N GLY A 230 -14.86 1.25 2.32
CA GLY A 230 -14.16 1.59 1.08
C GLY A 230 -14.37 0.53 -0.02
N ILE A 231 -14.30 -0.76 0.33
CA ILE A 231 -14.59 -1.85 -0.60
C ILE A 231 -16.05 -1.80 -1.06
N LEU A 232 -17.00 -1.55 -0.14
CA LEU A 232 -18.42 -1.43 -0.48
C LEU A 232 -18.68 -0.27 -1.46
N ILE A 233 -18.07 0.90 -1.21
CA ILE A 233 -18.18 2.06 -2.11
C ILE A 233 -17.60 1.73 -3.50
N ALA A 234 -16.47 1.03 -3.55
CA ALA A 234 -15.88 0.60 -4.83
C ALA A 234 -16.81 -0.36 -5.60
N VAL A 235 -17.48 -1.28 -4.91
CA VAL A 235 -18.49 -2.18 -5.52
C VAL A 235 -19.67 -1.37 -6.06
N PHE A 236 -20.16 -0.38 -5.30
CA PHE A 236 -21.26 0.48 -5.74
C PHE A 236 -20.90 1.25 -7.02
N ALA A 237 -19.65 1.71 -7.14
CA ALA A 237 -19.16 2.41 -8.32
C ALA A 237 -19.03 1.52 -9.57
N VAL A 238 -18.79 0.22 -9.42
CA VAL A 238 -18.61 -0.72 -10.54
C VAL A 238 -19.94 -1.30 -11.03
N VAL A 239 -20.88 -1.60 -10.13
CA VAL A 239 -22.14 -2.25 -10.48
C VAL A 239 -23.14 -1.22 -11.04
N PRO A 240 -23.63 -1.35 -12.30
CA PRO A 240 -24.38 -0.29 -12.96
C PRO A 240 -25.66 0.19 -12.25
N TRP A 241 -26.41 -0.72 -11.60
CA TRP A 241 -27.63 -0.35 -10.89
C TRP A 241 -27.34 0.34 -9.54
N LEU A 242 -26.31 -0.11 -8.82
CA LEU A 242 -25.85 0.51 -7.57
C LEU A 242 -25.27 1.89 -7.84
N LYS A 243 -24.50 2.03 -8.92
CA LYS A 243 -23.97 3.33 -9.35
C LYS A 243 -25.08 4.33 -9.62
N LYS A 244 -26.17 3.92 -10.28
CA LYS A 244 -27.33 4.80 -10.51
C LYS A 244 -27.99 5.25 -9.21
N LEU A 245 -28.10 4.37 -8.21
CA LEU A 245 -28.62 4.74 -6.89
C LEU A 245 -27.67 5.69 -6.15
N GLN A 246 -26.36 5.43 -6.20
CA GLN A 246 -25.35 6.30 -5.60
C GLN A 246 -25.37 7.70 -6.20
N VAL A 247 -25.36 7.80 -7.53
CA VAL A 247 -25.40 9.08 -8.25
C VAL A 247 -26.73 9.80 -8.00
N GLY A 248 -27.86 9.09 -8.07
CA GLY A 248 -29.17 9.69 -7.78
C GLY A 248 -29.30 10.22 -6.34
N PHE A 249 -28.67 9.55 -5.37
CA PHE A 249 -28.57 10.07 -4.00
C PHE A 249 -27.66 11.29 -3.90
N GLU A 250 -26.52 11.29 -4.60
CA GLU A 250 -25.58 12.40 -4.63
C GLU A 250 -26.17 13.66 -5.28
N ASP A 251 -26.94 13.49 -6.36
CA ASP A 251 -27.66 14.57 -7.04
C ASP A 251 -28.76 15.14 -6.14
N TRP A 252 -29.57 14.29 -5.51
CA TRP A 252 -30.58 14.72 -4.54
C TRP A 252 -29.96 15.46 -3.35
N ALA A 253 -28.85 14.96 -2.82
CA ALA A 253 -28.15 15.57 -1.70
C ALA A 253 -27.54 16.92 -2.09
N THR A 254 -27.00 17.03 -3.31
CA THR A 254 -26.46 18.29 -3.84
C THR A 254 -27.56 19.34 -4.04
N GLU A 255 -28.74 18.94 -4.50
CA GLU A 255 -29.86 19.85 -4.80
C GLU A 255 -30.66 20.25 -3.55
N SER A 256 -30.83 19.33 -2.60
CA SER A 256 -31.66 19.55 -1.41
C SER A 256 -30.88 20.03 -0.17
N ASN A 257 -29.56 19.87 -0.14
CA ASN A 257 -28.75 20.20 1.03
C ASN A 257 -27.66 21.25 0.72
N PRO A 258 -27.83 22.52 1.14
CA PRO A 258 -26.82 23.56 0.96
C PRO A 258 -25.53 23.30 1.75
N PHE A 259 -25.51 22.28 2.62
CA PHE A 259 -24.33 21.81 3.35
C PHE A 259 -23.54 20.71 2.63
N PHE A 260 -24.01 20.21 1.48
CA PHE A 260 -23.39 19.09 0.76
C PHE A 260 -22.39 19.55 -0.31
N LYS A 261 -22.66 20.67 -1.00
CA LYS A 261 -21.70 21.38 -1.87
C LYS A 261 -21.84 22.87 -1.67
N GLY A 262 -20.76 23.55 -1.28
CA GLY A 262 -20.78 25.00 -1.06
C GLY A 262 -19.56 25.55 -0.31
N PRO A 263 -19.46 26.88 -0.10
CA PRO A 263 -18.30 27.52 0.52
C PRO A 263 -18.00 27.09 1.96
N LEU A 264 -18.97 26.42 2.61
CA LEU A 264 -18.87 25.92 3.97
C LEU A 264 -18.66 24.38 4.02
N GLU A 265 -18.41 23.71 2.90
CA GLU A 265 -18.23 22.26 2.84
C GLU A 265 -17.04 21.78 3.69
N ASP A 266 -15.89 22.42 3.54
CA ASP A 266 -14.67 22.11 4.28
C ASP A 266 -14.83 22.25 5.81
N PRO A 267 -15.34 23.37 6.36
CA PRO A 267 -15.55 23.48 7.80
C PRO A 267 -16.66 22.57 8.33
N LEU A 268 -17.68 22.25 7.54
CA LEU A 268 -18.70 21.29 7.98
C LEU A 268 -18.19 19.85 7.97
N ALA A 269 -17.32 19.48 7.03
CA ALA A 269 -16.66 18.18 7.01
C ALA A 269 -15.75 17.95 8.24
N LEU A 270 -15.28 19.03 8.88
CA LEU A 270 -14.55 18.92 10.14
C LEU A 270 -15.44 18.51 11.32
N ILE A 271 -16.74 18.76 11.29
CA ILE A 271 -17.66 18.42 12.39
C ILE A 271 -17.68 16.91 12.68
N PRO A 272 -17.95 16.00 11.70
CA PRO A 272 -17.91 14.57 11.96
C PRO A 272 -16.50 14.08 12.34
N PHE A 273 -15.45 14.70 11.80
CA PHE A 273 -14.07 14.38 12.17
C PHE A 273 -13.78 14.70 13.65
N ILE A 274 -14.15 15.90 14.10
CA ILE A 274 -14.05 16.31 15.51
C ILE A 274 -14.94 15.43 16.38
N GLY A 275 -16.15 15.10 15.92
CA GLY A 275 -17.06 14.17 16.60
C GLY A 275 -16.41 12.81 16.86
N LEU A 276 -15.79 12.21 15.85
CA LEU A 276 -15.05 10.95 15.99
C LEU A 276 -13.85 11.08 16.93
N ALA A 277 -13.08 12.18 16.83
CA ALA A 277 -11.96 12.44 17.72
C ALA A 277 -12.40 12.56 19.20
N VAL A 278 -13.51 13.25 19.45
CA VAL A 278 -14.11 13.37 20.79
C VAL A 278 -14.61 12.02 21.29
N VAL A 279 -15.28 11.23 20.45
CA VAL A 279 -15.72 9.87 20.82
C VAL A 279 -14.52 9.00 21.21
N LEU A 280 -13.46 8.98 20.41
CA LEU A 280 -12.23 8.25 20.73
C LEU A 280 -11.59 8.73 22.03
N TYR A 281 -11.58 10.04 22.27
CA TYR A 281 -11.08 10.61 23.52
C TYR A 281 -11.92 10.19 24.74
N LEU A 282 -13.26 10.23 24.63
CA LEU A 282 -14.17 9.85 25.71
C LEU A 282 -14.10 8.35 26.03
N VAL A 283 -14.02 7.49 25.01
CA VAL A 283 -13.86 6.05 25.16
C VAL A 283 -12.47 5.70 25.68
N GLY A 284 -11.43 6.37 25.19
CA GLY A 284 -10.06 6.22 25.67
C GLY A 284 -9.89 6.61 27.14
N ARG A 285 -10.67 7.60 27.62
CA ARG A 285 -10.74 7.96 29.05
C ARG A 285 -11.63 7.05 29.89
N GLU A 286 -12.22 6.03 29.30
CA GLU A 286 -13.20 5.11 29.92
C GLU A 286 -14.44 5.83 30.51
N ILE A 287 -14.72 7.05 30.05
CA ILE A 287 -15.93 7.80 30.46
C ILE A 287 -17.15 7.18 29.78
N TRP A 288 -16.96 6.72 28.54
CA TRP A 288 -17.98 6.07 27.72
C TRP A 288 -17.50 4.67 27.35
N LEU A 289 -18.39 3.67 27.42
CA LEU A 289 -18.05 2.25 27.23
C LEU A 289 -16.92 1.76 28.15
N LYS A 290 -17.16 1.82 29.46
CA LYS A 290 -16.29 1.17 30.46
C LYS A 290 -16.37 -0.35 30.23
N GLY A 291 -15.44 -0.88 29.44
CA GLY A 291 -15.26 -2.33 29.30
C GLY A 291 -15.17 -2.93 30.70
N ARG A 292 -15.91 -4.02 30.94
CA ARG A 292 -15.71 -4.85 32.12
C ARG A 292 -14.22 -5.14 32.19
N GLY A 293 -13.54 -4.60 33.20
CA GLY A 293 -12.17 -4.97 33.49
C GLY A 293 -12.13 -6.49 33.53
N ALA A 294 -11.19 -7.08 32.80
CA ALA A 294 -10.85 -8.47 32.97
C ALA A 294 -10.73 -8.70 34.48
N ASN A 295 -11.54 -9.60 35.03
CA ASN A 295 -11.52 -9.93 36.44
C ASN A 295 -10.07 -10.18 36.85
N ASP A 296 -9.62 -9.45 37.87
CA ASP A 296 -8.32 -9.57 38.54
C ASP A 296 -8.15 -10.94 39.26
N GLY A 297 -8.64 -12.03 38.68
CA GLY A 297 -8.65 -13.37 39.27
C GLY A 297 -8.20 -14.52 38.34
N GLU A 298 -8.16 -14.32 37.02
CA GLU A 298 -7.89 -15.44 36.08
C GLU A 298 -6.40 -15.59 35.72
N PHE A 299 -5.59 -14.55 35.93
CA PHE A 299 -4.14 -14.61 35.68
C PHE A 299 -3.32 -15.06 36.89
N ALA A 300 -3.86 -14.97 38.12
CA ALA A 300 -3.18 -15.51 39.30
C ALA A 300 -3.21 -17.06 39.27
N ASP A 301 -4.36 -17.64 38.90
CA ASP A 301 -4.57 -19.09 38.85
C ASP A 301 -3.72 -19.76 37.76
N ALA A 302 -3.54 -19.11 36.60
CA ALA A 302 -2.72 -19.65 35.51
C ALA A 302 -1.21 -19.71 35.83
N THR A 303 -0.71 -18.84 36.71
CA THR A 303 0.67 -18.92 37.22
C THR A 303 0.81 -19.92 38.37
N GLU A 304 -0.19 -20.03 39.24
CA GLU A 304 -0.17 -20.93 40.40
C GLU A 304 -0.29 -22.41 39.98
N VAL A 305 -1.03 -22.71 38.91
CA VAL A 305 -1.09 -24.07 38.32
C VAL A 305 0.26 -24.47 37.70
N ARG A 306 1.02 -23.52 37.13
CA ARG A 306 2.33 -23.82 36.52
C ARG A 306 3.45 -24.05 37.54
N GLU A 307 3.32 -23.52 38.75
CA GLU A 307 4.27 -23.77 39.85
C GLU A 307 3.94 -25.03 40.66
N ARG A 308 2.71 -25.56 40.56
CA ARG A 308 2.34 -26.84 41.19
C ARG A 308 2.74 -28.08 40.40
N ASP A 309 3.00 -27.92 39.10
CA ASP A 309 3.37 -28.99 38.18
C ASP A 309 4.89 -29.03 37.84
N LEU A 310 5.73 -28.36 38.64
CA LEU A 310 7.19 -28.45 38.65
C LEU A 310 7.69 -28.98 40.00
#